data_AF-A0A2P8ERX2-F1
#
_entry.id   AF-A0A2P8ERX2-F1
#
_cell.length_a   1.000
_cell.length_b   1.000
_cell.length_c   1.000
_cell.angle_alpha   90.00
_cell.angle_beta   90.00
_cell.angle_gamma   90.00
#
_symmetry.space_group_name_H-M   'P 1'
#
loop_
_entity.id
_entity.type
_entity.pdbx_description
1 polymer ?
#
loop_
_entity_poly.entity_id
_entity_poly.type
_entity_poly.pdbx_seq_one_letter_code
_entity_poly.pdbx_strand_id
1 'polypeptide(L)'
;MTALGSNTFAVSLDDCPQWHHGIRHYAVWCLPVDDPDWLALIDHTQTRLSPWLHKGYARQPHITLFACGLVDKNHCPDAMLAAQIQSLELYSLSTMLYTSSGLSTFSTAPWLGIEDGDNRLQPLRNLLAHAAAEDSPPPQYQPHITLGFYRDTFALDAIEKALAPLQERALTLPPLHIDRVQLCYYDTHDIQGELTVKETIKLNPSAPVDNDATPINPLDEIKQMRQAQLRVCALKQQTELDQLVNQAKTGVDKSDKQT
;
A
#
# COMPACT_ATOMS: atom_id res chain seq x y z
N MET A 1 -6.38 -25.59 0.91
CA MET A 1 -7.61 -25.13 0.22
C MET A 1 -8.78 -25.36 1.16
N THR A 2 -9.15 -24.37 1.94
CA THR A 2 -10.41 -24.36 2.68
C THR A 2 -11.52 -24.25 1.63
N ALA A 3 -12.49 -25.18 1.64
CA ALA A 3 -13.59 -25.15 0.69
C ALA A 3 -14.30 -23.79 0.78
N LEU A 4 -14.20 -22.97 -0.28
CA LEU A 4 -15.11 -21.85 -0.46
C LEU A 4 -16.53 -22.42 -0.32
N GLY A 5 -17.34 -21.85 0.59
CA GLY A 5 -18.75 -22.23 0.69
C GLY A 5 -19.38 -22.12 -0.70
N SER A 6 -20.40 -22.92 -1.01
CA SER A 6 -20.96 -22.99 -2.37
C SER A 6 -21.65 -21.69 -2.84
N ASN A 7 -21.74 -20.68 -1.98
CA ASN A 7 -22.46 -19.44 -2.24
C ASN A 7 -21.66 -18.19 -1.82
N THR A 8 -22.02 -17.06 -2.40
CA THR A 8 -21.60 -15.72 -1.98
C THR A 8 -22.30 -15.27 -0.70
N PHE A 9 -21.75 -14.26 -0.05
CA PHE A 9 -22.40 -13.50 1.01
C PHE A 9 -22.70 -12.09 0.53
N ALA A 10 -23.89 -11.61 0.84
CA ALA A 10 -24.24 -10.22 0.65
C ALA A 10 -23.34 -9.34 1.55
N VAL A 11 -22.69 -8.34 0.97
CA VAL A 11 -22.02 -7.30 1.76
C VAL A 11 -23.07 -6.27 2.14
N SER A 12 -23.25 -6.01 3.43
CA SER A 12 -24.10 -4.89 3.85
C SER A 12 -23.40 -3.58 3.52
N LEU A 13 -24.12 -2.70 2.81
CA LEU A 13 -23.68 -1.32 2.56
C LEU A 13 -24.19 -0.36 3.64
N ASP A 14 -24.98 -0.86 4.60
CA ASP A 14 -25.47 -0.04 5.69
C ASP A 14 -24.30 0.43 6.54
N ASP A 15 -24.46 1.64 7.09
CA ASP A 15 -23.49 2.17 8.04
C ASP A 15 -23.28 1.20 9.21
N CYS A 16 -22.01 0.98 9.58
CA CYS A 16 -21.60 -0.06 10.53
C CYS A 16 -20.91 0.59 11.75
N PRO A 17 -21.65 1.35 12.58
CA PRO A 17 -21.09 2.13 13.68
C PRO A 17 -20.37 1.27 14.73
N GLN A 18 -20.75 0.00 14.85
CA GLN A 18 -20.06 -0.97 15.71
C GLN A 18 -18.63 -1.29 15.26
N TRP A 19 -18.30 -1.08 13.98
CA TRP A 19 -16.95 -1.30 13.45
C TRP A 19 -16.14 -0.01 13.49
N HIS A 20 -16.64 1.08 12.91
CA HIS A 20 -15.84 2.31 12.80
C HIS A 20 -15.94 3.23 14.03
N HIS A 21 -16.85 2.98 14.98
CA HIS A 21 -16.99 3.73 16.23
C HIS A 21 -17.09 5.27 16.06
N GLY A 22 -17.68 5.71 14.94
CA GLY A 22 -17.78 7.14 14.59
C GLY A 22 -16.50 7.75 14.00
N ILE A 23 -15.42 6.97 13.86
CA ILE A 23 -14.24 7.37 13.10
C ILE A 23 -14.65 7.41 11.63
N ARG A 24 -14.28 8.48 10.92
CA ARG A 24 -14.75 8.75 9.56
C ARG A 24 -13.92 8.11 8.46
N HIS A 25 -12.63 7.92 8.71
CA HIS A 25 -11.70 7.52 7.66
C HIS A 25 -11.03 6.21 7.99
N TYR A 26 -10.81 5.40 6.96
CA TYR A 26 -9.97 4.22 7.01
C TYR A 26 -8.81 4.39 6.03
N ALA A 27 -7.59 4.09 6.49
CA ALA A 27 -6.36 4.26 5.71
C ALA A 27 -5.89 2.94 5.10
N VAL A 28 -5.43 3.02 3.85
CA VAL A 28 -4.94 1.88 3.09
C VAL A 28 -3.82 2.31 2.14
N TRP A 29 -2.77 1.51 2.03
CA TRP A 29 -1.79 1.64 0.96
C TRP A 29 -2.25 0.87 -0.27
N CYS A 30 -2.14 1.48 -1.45
CA CYS A 30 -2.65 0.94 -2.70
C CYS A 30 -1.63 1.13 -3.84
N LEU A 31 -1.69 0.22 -4.82
CA LEU A 31 -1.11 0.42 -6.14
C LEU A 31 -2.25 0.79 -7.10
N PRO A 32 -2.30 2.03 -7.62
CA PRO A 32 -3.37 2.45 -8.53
C PRO A 32 -3.22 1.76 -9.89
N VAL A 33 -4.35 1.45 -10.52
CA VAL A 33 -4.41 0.81 -11.85
C VAL A 33 -5.04 1.79 -12.82
N ASP A 34 -4.23 2.38 -13.70
CA ASP A 34 -4.70 3.33 -14.72
C ASP A 34 -4.46 2.82 -16.16
N ASP A 35 -3.96 1.60 -16.32
CA ASP A 35 -3.67 1.04 -17.63
C ASP A 35 -4.97 0.86 -18.44
N PRO A 36 -5.08 1.43 -19.67
CA PRO A 36 -6.32 1.40 -20.43
C PRO A 36 -6.87 0.01 -20.74
N ASP A 37 -6.00 -0.98 -21.01
CA ASP A 37 -6.43 -2.34 -21.35
C ASP A 37 -7.00 -3.05 -20.11
N TRP A 38 -6.37 -2.82 -18.96
CA TRP A 38 -6.85 -3.29 -17.66
C TRP A 38 -8.18 -2.62 -17.28
N LEU A 39 -8.27 -1.29 -17.38
CA LEU A 39 -9.49 -0.53 -17.11
C LEU A 39 -10.66 -0.99 -17.99
N ALA A 40 -10.40 -1.23 -19.28
CA ALA A 40 -11.40 -1.73 -20.21
C ALA A 40 -11.87 -3.15 -19.85
N LEU A 41 -11.02 -4.00 -19.28
CA LEU A 41 -11.45 -5.33 -18.80
C LEU A 41 -12.27 -5.22 -17.52
N ILE A 42 -11.83 -4.36 -16.60
CA ILE A 42 -12.52 -4.12 -15.32
C ILE A 42 -13.94 -3.62 -15.58
N ASP A 43 -14.11 -2.58 -16.39
CA ASP A 43 -15.42 -2.02 -16.73
C ASP A 43 -16.32 -3.07 -17.42
N HIS A 44 -15.78 -3.83 -18.37
CA HIS A 44 -16.53 -4.88 -19.05
C HIS A 44 -16.99 -5.98 -18.09
N THR A 45 -16.12 -6.36 -17.15
CA THR A 45 -16.41 -7.40 -16.16
C THR A 45 -17.45 -6.89 -15.15
N GLN A 46 -17.31 -5.66 -14.66
CA GLN A 46 -18.28 -5.01 -13.78
C GLN A 46 -19.66 -4.90 -14.43
N THR A 47 -19.72 -4.49 -15.70
CA THR A 47 -20.96 -4.42 -16.48
C THR A 47 -21.62 -5.80 -16.57
N ARG A 48 -20.85 -6.83 -16.92
CA ARG A 48 -21.34 -8.21 -16.99
C ARG A 48 -21.85 -8.71 -15.63
N LEU A 49 -21.18 -8.35 -14.54
CA LEU A 49 -21.53 -8.80 -13.19
C LEU A 49 -22.59 -7.92 -12.51
N SER A 50 -23.02 -6.84 -13.14
CA SER A 50 -24.01 -5.90 -12.59
C SER A 50 -25.34 -6.55 -12.12
N PRO A 51 -25.79 -7.72 -12.64
CA PRO A 51 -26.93 -8.44 -12.04
C PRO A 51 -26.68 -8.99 -10.63
N TRP A 52 -25.43 -9.18 -10.19
CA TRP A 52 -25.07 -9.75 -8.89
C TRP A 52 -24.46 -8.74 -7.92
N LEU A 53 -23.96 -7.61 -8.44
CA LEU A 53 -23.28 -6.60 -7.65
C LEU A 53 -24.22 -5.52 -7.16
N HIS A 54 -23.83 -4.90 -6.05
CA HIS A 54 -24.37 -3.62 -5.64
C HIS A 54 -24.12 -2.57 -6.72
N LYS A 55 -25.03 -1.59 -6.80
CA LYS A 55 -24.86 -0.44 -7.69
C LYS A 55 -23.94 0.60 -7.05
N GLY A 56 -23.31 1.42 -7.89
CA GLY A 56 -22.56 2.59 -7.43
C GLY A 56 -21.21 2.28 -6.79
N TYR A 57 -20.57 1.16 -7.16
CA TYR A 57 -19.19 0.89 -6.75
C TYR A 57 -18.26 1.98 -7.31
N ALA A 58 -17.74 2.85 -6.44
CA ALA A 58 -17.00 4.06 -6.81
C ALA A 58 -15.50 3.98 -6.51
N ARG A 59 -15.02 2.85 -5.94
CA ARG A 59 -13.59 2.62 -5.74
C ARG A 59 -12.87 2.65 -7.07
N GLN A 60 -11.87 3.52 -7.17
CA GLN A 60 -10.94 3.52 -8.28
C GLN A 60 -10.21 2.16 -8.33
N PRO A 61 -9.97 1.57 -9.52
CA PRO A 61 -9.20 0.33 -9.63
C PRO A 61 -7.82 0.41 -8.97
N HIS A 62 -7.57 -0.52 -8.07
CA HIS A 62 -6.32 -0.58 -7.31
C HIS A 62 -6.05 -1.99 -6.81
N ILE A 63 -4.78 -2.26 -6.51
CA ILE A 63 -4.35 -3.41 -5.72
C ILE A 63 -4.14 -2.91 -4.29
N THR A 64 -4.86 -3.47 -3.32
CA THR A 64 -4.63 -3.14 -1.91
C THR A 64 -3.29 -3.72 -1.46
N LEU A 65 -2.32 -2.85 -1.13
CA LEU A 65 -0.99 -3.26 -0.70
C LEU A 65 -0.94 -3.52 0.81
N PHE A 66 -1.59 -2.70 1.65
CA PHE A 66 -1.53 -2.85 3.12
C PHE A 66 -2.68 -2.10 3.78
N ALA A 67 -3.40 -2.74 4.69
CA ALA A 67 -4.48 -2.11 5.46
C ALA A 67 -3.92 -1.46 6.74
N CYS A 68 -4.03 -0.13 6.86
CA CYS A 68 -3.50 0.60 8.02
C CYS A 68 -4.49 0.67 9.19
N GLY A 69 -5.81 0.67 8.91
CA GLY A 69 -6.85 0.74 9.94
C GLY A 69 -7.60 2.08 9.98
N LEU A 70 -8.48 2.21 10.98
CA LEU A 70 -9.26 3.42 11.25
C LEU A 70 -8.36 4.60 11.61
N VAL A 71 -8.57 5.75 10.98
CA VAL A 71 -7.74 6.95 11.15
C VAL A 71 -8.08 7.65 12.47
N ASP A 72 -7.49 7.12 13.55
CA ASP A 72 -7.47 7.74 14.87
C ASP A 72 -6.13 7.47 15.58
N LYS A 73 -5.97 8.05 16.77
CA LYS A 73 -4.76 7.91 17.58
C LYS A 73 -4.44 6.48 18.05
N ASN A 74 -5.41 5.57 18.03
CA ASN A 74 -5.26 4.23 18.64
C ASN A 74 -4.98 3.16 17.59
N HIS A 75 -5.55 3.29 16.39
CA HIS A 75 -5.48 2.28 15.34
C HIS A 75 -4.52 2.70 14.22
N CYS A 76 -4.52 3.98 13.82
CA CYS A 76 -3.68 4.50 12.73
C CYS A 76 -3.13 5.89 13.09
N PRO A 77 -2.22 6.01 14.08
CA PRO A 77 -1.70 7.29 14.53
C PRO A 77 -0.80 7.94 13.46
N ASP A 78 -0.79 9.27 13.40
CA ASP A 78 0.01 10.02 12.41
C ASP A 78 1.50 9.63 12.38
N ALA A 79 2.08 9.32 13.55
CA ALA A 79 3.48 8.89 13.65
C ALA A 79 3.75 7.55 12.94
N MET A 80 2.77 6.64 12.92
CA MET A 80 2.85 5.38 12.18
C MET A 80 2.85 5.65 10.67
N LEU A 81 1.91 6.47 10.18
CA LEU A 81 1.84 6.82 8.76
C LEU A 81 3.11 7.54 8.30
N ALA A 82 3.61 8.48 9.11
CA ALA A 82 4.86 9.19 8.82
C ALA A 82 6.06 8.22 8.73
N ALA A 83 6.13 7.22 9.61
CA ALA A 83 7.17 6.20 9.55
C ALA A 83 7.04 5.33 8.29
N GLN A 84 5.83 4.92 7.92
CA GLN A 84 5.58 4.15 6.69
C GLN A 84 5.99 4.93 5.43
N ILE A 85 5.61 6.22 5.35
CA ILE A 85 6.00 7.12 4.25
C ILE A 85 7.51 7.20 4.15
N GLN A 86 8.19 7.53 5.26
CA GLN A 86 9.64 7.62 5.29
C GLN A 86 10.33 6.32 4.86
N SER A 87 9.83 5.18 5.33
CA SER A 87 10.38 3.88 4.96
C SER A 87 10.28 3.62 3.46
N LEU A 88 9.12 3.89 2.85
CA LEU A 88 8.91 3.70 1.41
C LEU A 88 9.76 4.65 0.56
N GLU A 89 9.91 5.91 0.98
CA GLU A 89 10.78 6.88 0.29
C GLU A 89 12.25 6.45 0.29
N LEU A 90 12.73 5.84 1.37
CA LEU A 90 14.11 5.37 1.49
C LEU A 90 14.36 4.05 0.74
N TYR A 91 13.33 3.25 0.48
CA TYR A 91 13.46 1.91 -0.10
C TYR A 91 13.82 1.91 -1.60
N SER A 92 14.04 3.07 -2.23
CA SER A 92 14.44 3.21 -3.65
C SER A 92 13.67 2.28 -4.60
N LEU A 93 12.35 2.47 -4.64
CA LEU A 93 11.45 1.63 -5.41
C LEU A 93 11.73 1.71 -6.91
N SER A 94 11.93 0.57 -7.59
CA SER A 94 11.86 0.51 -9.05
C SER A 94 10.44 0.24 -9.53
N THR A 95 10.14 0.61 -10.78
CA THR A 95 8.84 0.33 -11.41
C THR A 95 8.53 -1.16 -11.34
N MET A 96 7.28 -1.50 -11.06
CA MET A 96 6.85 -2.88 -10.87
C MET A 96 6.00 -3.33 -12.06
N LEU A 97 6.19 -4.58 -12.46
CA LEU A 97 5.49 -5.22 -13.56
C LEU A 97 4.69 -6.39 -13.03
N TYR A 98 3.41 -6.44 -13.36
CA TYR A 98 2.53 -7.54 -12.97
C TYR A 98 1.80 -8.11 -14.17
N THR A 99 1.44 -9.38 -14.10
CA THR A 99 0.52 -10.01 -15.06
C THR A 99 -0.76 -10.39 -14.34
N SER A 100 -1.82 -10.68 -15.11
CA SER A 100 -3.07 -11.15 -14.52
C SER A 100 -3.00 -12.65 -14.26
N SER A 101 -3.45 -13.09 -13.08
CA SER A 101 -3.76 -14.49 -12.80
C SER A 101 -5.20 -14.88 -13.17
N GLY A 102 -5.93 -13.96 -13.84
CA GLY A 102 -7.27 -14.16 -14.36
C GLY A 102 -8.38 -13.70 -13.41
N LEU A 103 -9.63 -13.99 -13.78
CA LEU A 103 -10.81 -13.61 -12.99
C LEU A 103 -11.22 -14.73 -12.05
N SER A 104 -11.65 -14.36 -10.86
CA SER A 104 -12.24 -15.30 -9.91
C SER A 104 -13.06 -14.53 -8.88
N THR A 105 -13.38 -15.17 -7.76
CA THR A 105 -14.24 -14.58 -6.75
C THR A 105 -13.92 -15.09 -5.35
N PHE A 106 -14.00 -14.17 -4.38
CA PHE A 106 -14.21 -14.51 -2.98
C PHE A 106 -15.70 -14.68 -2.73
N SER A 107 -16.06 -15.05 -1.50
CA SER A 107 -17.47 -15.12 -1.13
C SER A 107 -18.15 -13.74 -1.08
N THR A 108 -17.42 -12.64 -0.90
CA THR A 108 -18.00 -11.28 -0.76
C THR A 108 -17.81 -10.39 -2.01
N ALA A 109 -16.86 -10.72 -2.88
CA ALA A 109 -16.51 -9.89 -4.03
C ALA A 109 -15.88 -10.72 -5.18
N PRO A 110 -16.22 -10.43 -6.45
CA PRO A 110 -15.41 -10.86 -7.59
C PRO A 110 -14.16 -10.00 -7.72
N TRP A 111 -13.12 -10.58 -8.31
CA TRP A 111 -11.83 -9.93 -8.43
C TRP A 111 -11.07 -10.31 -9.70
N LEU A 112 -10.17 -9.42 -10.12
CA LEU A 112 -9.14 -9.68 -11.12
C LEU A 112 -7.82 -9.91 -10.41
N GLY A 113 -7.24 -11.10 -10.59
CA GLY A 113 -6.06 -11.54 -9.87
C GLY A 113 -4.78 -10.97 -10.45
N ILE A 114 -3.80 -10.78 -9.57
CA ILE A 114 -2.47 -10.28 -9.90
C ILE A 114 -1.47 -11.41 -9.64
N GLU A 115 -0.59 -11.62 -10.61
CA GLU A 115 0.59 -12.49 -10.47
C GLU A 115 1.81 -11.60 -10.21
N ASP A 116 2.49 -11.83 -9.08
CA ASP A 116 3.69 -11.12 -8.64
C ASP A 116 4.90 -12.05 -8.72
N GLY A 117 5.28 -12.41 -9.96
CA GLY A 117 6.32 -13.40 -10.22
C GLY A 117 7.70 -13.03 -9.63
N ASP A 118 7.97 -11.74 -9.49
CA ASP A 118 9.22 -11.21 -8.92
C ASP A 118 9.12 -10.95 -7.40
N ASN A 119 8.00 -11.33 -6.77
CA ASN A 119 7.72 -11.17 -5.34
C ASN A 119 8.02 -9.75 -4.80
N ARG A 120 7.61 -8.72 -5.55
CA ARG A 120 7.87 -7.31 -5.24
C ARG A 120 6.94 -6.78 -4.14
N LEU A 121 5.77 -7.38 -3.95
CA LEU A 121 4.77 -6.93 -2.98
C LEU A 121 5.14 -7.33 -1.54
N GLN A 122 5.71 -8.51 -1.32
CA GLN A 122 6.01 -8.99 0.03
C GLN A 122 7.05 -8.12 0.75
N PRO A 123 8.18 -7.69 0.14
CA PRO A 123 9.11 -6.76 0.76
C PRO A 123 8.46 -5.43 1.14
N LEU A 124 7.57 -4.89 0.30
CA LEU A 124 6.84 -3.65 0.60
C LEU A 124 5.89 -3.81 1.78
N ARG A 125 5.15 -4.91 1.81
CA ARG A 125 4.27 -5.25 2.93
C ARG A 125 5.06 -5.40 4.23
N ASN A 126 6.22 -6.07 4.17
CA ASN A 126 7.11 -6.20 5.31
C ASN A 126 7.58 -4.82 5.78
N LEU A 127 8.04 -3.96 4.87
CA LEU A 127 8.50 -2.61 5.18
C LEU A 127 7.41 -1.80 5.90
N LEU A 128 6.17 -1.85 5.41
CA LEU A 128 5.01 -1.19 6.04
C LEU A 128 4.67 -1.78 7.41
N ALA A 129 4.80 -3.10 7.57
CA ALA A 129 4.54 -3.81 8.82
C ALA A 129 5.54 -3.50 9.94
N HIS A 130 6.73 -2.98 9.61
CA HIS A 130 7.73 -2.58 10.63
C HIS A 130 7.27 -1.37 11.44
N ALA A 131 6.48 -0.47 10.85
CA ALA A 131 5.97 0.71 11.55
C ALA A 131 4.77 0.36 12.45
N ALA A 132 3.90 -0.55 12.01
CA ALA A 132 2.79 -1.10 12.78
C ALA A 132 2.25 -2.38 12.13
N ALA A 133 1.55 -3.19 12.92
CA ALA A 133 0.82 -4.34 12.41
C ALA A 133 -0.25 -3.90 11.40
N GLU A 134 -0.45 -4.73 10.38
CA GLU A 134 -1.58 -4.57 9.45
C GLU A 134 -2.89 -4.78 10.21
N ASP A 135 -3.90 -3.98 9.89
CA ASP A 135 -5.24 -4.22 10.39
C ASP A 135 -5.86 -5.43 9.68
N SER A 136 -6.34 -6.39 10.45
CA SER A 136 -7.03 -7.59 9.97
C SER A 136 -6.26 -8.34 8.84
N PRO A 137 -5.00 -8.75 9.07
CA PRO A 137 -4.17 -9.35 8.04
C PRO A 137 -4.76 -10.67 7.53
N PRO A 138 -4.78 -10.92 6.22
CA PRO A 138 -5.25 -12.19 5.69
C PRO A 138 -4.27 -13.32 6.07
N PRO A 139 -4.74 -14.57 6.25
CA PRO A 139 -3.86 -15.72 6.49
C PRO A 139 -2.83 -15.92 5.38
N GLN A 140 -3.21 -15.57 4.14
CA GLN A 140 -2.34 -15.51 2.99
C GLN A 140 -2.74 -14.28 2.18
N TYR A 141 -1.76 -13.40 1.93
CA TYR A 141 -1.98 -12.25 1.06
C TYR A 141 -2.15 -12.71 -0.38
N GLN A 142 -3.24 -12.27 -1.01
CA GLN A 142 -3.55 -12.54 -2.41
C GLN A 142 -3.77 -11.20 -3.10
N PRO A 143 -2.85 -10.72 -3.94
CA PRO A 143 -3.00 -9.44 -4.61
C PRO A 143 -4.08 -9.55 -5.70
N HIS A 144 -5.01 -8.60 -5.68
CA HIS A 144 -6.15 -8.58 -6.58
C HIS A 144 -6.72 -7.17 -6.71
N ILE A 145 -7.50 -6.96 -7.76
CA ILE A 145 -8.33 -5.77 -7.97
C ILE A 145 -9.78 -6.18 -7.68
N THR A 146 -10.40 -5.55 -6.68
CA THR A 146 -11.81 -5.80 -6.34
C THR A 146 -12.73 -5.16 -7.37
N LEU A 147 -13.66 -5.94 -7.92
CA LEU A 147 -14.55 -5.51 -9.00
C LEU A 147 -15.92 -5.02 -8.48
N GLY A 148 -16.23 -5.23 -7.22
CA GLY A 148 -17.47 -4.78 -6.58
C GLY A 148 -17.86 -5.69 -5.43
N PHE A 149 -19.02 -5.44 -4.82
CA PHE A 149 -19.53 -6.26 -3.72
C PHE A 149 -20.84 -6.94 -4.09
N TYR A 150 -21.03 -8.19 -3.68
CA TYR A 150 -22.28 -8.90 -3.91
C TYR A 150 -23.43 -8.28 -3.12
N ARG A 151 -24.56 -8.11 -3.80
CA ARG A 151 -25.77 -7.56 -3.18
C ARG A 151 -26.63 -8.58 -2.44
N ASP A 152 -26.39 -9.86 -2.70
CA ASP A 152 -27.16 -10.97 -2.15
C ASP A 152 -26.30 -12.24 -2.14
N THR A 153 -26.87 -13.32 -1.62
CA THR A 153 -26.34 -14.67 -1.71
C THR A 153 -26.70 -15.30 -3.05
N PHE A 154 -25.68 -15.73 -3.79
CA PHE A 154 -25.79 -16.40 -5.08
C PHE A 154 -24.92 -17.65 -5.08
N ALA A 155 -25.23 -18.63 -5.92
CA ALA A 155 -24.36 -19.78 -6.11
C ALA A 155 -23.05 -19.34 -6.78
N LEU A 156 -21.90 -19.77 -6.25
CA LEU A 156 -20.59 -19.40 -6.80
C LEU A 156 -20.42 -19.90 -8.24
N ASP A 157 -20.98 -21.07 -8.56
CA ASP A 157 -20.91 -21.65 -9.90
C ASP A 157 -21.56 -20.74 -10.97
N ALA A 158 -22.62 -20.00 -10.60
CA ALA A 158 -23.28 -19.05 -11.49
C ALA A 158 -22.37 -17.84 -11.77
N ILE A 159 -21.64 -17.37 -10.77
CA ILE A 159 -20.65 -16.30 -10.92
C ILE A 159 -19.49 -16.78 -11.79
N GLU A 160 -18.93 -17.96 -11.51
CA GLU A 160 -17.83 -18.53 -12.29
C GLU A 160 -18.22 -18.73 -13.76
N LYS A 161 -19.43 -19.21 -14.03
CA LYS A 161 -19.98 -19.30 -15.40
C LYS A 161 -20.11 -17.93 -16.07
N ALA A 162 -20.47 -16.88 -15.32
CA ALA A 162 -20.52 -15.53 -15.86
C ALA A 162 -19.13 -15.01 -16.21
N LEU A 163 -18.12 -15.32 -15.39
CA LEU A 163 -16.71 -14.93 -15.60
C LEU A 163 -16.02 -15.70 -16.73
N ALA A 164 -16.34 -16.98 -16.92
CA ALA A 164 -15.61 -17.88 -17.83
C ALA A 164 -15.39 -17.32 -19.26
N PRO A 165 -16.36 -16.67 -19.92
CA PRO A 165 -16.15 -16.09 -21.25
C PRO A 165 -15.15 -14.92 -21.29
N LEU A 166 -14.80 -14.34 -20.15
CA LEU A 166 -13.83 -13.24 -20.04
C LEU A 166 -12.42 -13.73 -19.64
N GLN A 167 -12.28 -15.02 -19.28
CA GLN A 167 -11.06 -15.55 -18.70
C GLN A 167 -9.86 -15.47 -19.64
N GLU A 168 -10.07 -15.78 -20.93
CA GLU A 168 -8.99 -15.70 -21.93
C GLU A 168 -8.47 -14.27 -22.06
N ARG A 169 -9.38 -13.28 -22.14
CA ARG A 169 -9.02 -11.86 -22.19
C ARG A 169 -8.30 -11.43 -20.91
N ALA A 170 -8.71 -11.91 -19.74
CA ALA A 170 -8.05 -11.61 -18.48
C ALA A 170 -6.60 -12.14 -18.45
N LEU A 171 -6.39 -13.40 -18.84
CA LEU A 171 -5.07 -14.04 -18.85
C LEU A 171 -4.12 -13.52 -19.93
N THR A 172 -4.64 -12.80 -20.93
CA THR A 172 -3.87 -12.27 -22.06
C THR A 172 -3.69 -10.75 -22.01
N LEU A 173 -4.04 -10.11 -20.89
CA LEU A 173 -3.75 -8.69 -20.67
C LEU A 173 -2.25 -8.40 -20.82
N PRO A 174 -1.88 -7.23 -21.38
CA PRO A 174 -0.49 -6.79 -21.36
C PRO A 174 -0.01 -6.61 -19.91
N PRO A 175 1.32 -6.68 -19.67
CA PRO A 175 1.86 -6.44 -18.33
C PRO A 175 1.41 -5.09 -17.76
N LEU A 176 0.87 -5.13 -16.55
CA LEU A 176 0.49 -3.94 -15.80
C LEU A 176 1.74 -3.26 -15.26
N HIS A 177 1.95 -2.02 -15.68
CA HIS A 177 3.03 -1.18 -15.18
C HIS A 177 2.52 -0.36 -14.00
N ILE A 178 3.16 -0.53 -12.84
CA ILE A 178 2.93 0.29 -11.66
C ILE A 178 4.12 1.21 -11.46
N ASP A 179 3.85 2.50 -11.37
CA ASP A 179 4.83 3.57 -11.24
C ASP A 179 4.72 4.34 -9.93
N ARG A 180 3.79 3.97 -9.05
CA ARG A 180 3.61 4.61 -7.75
C ARG A 180 2.87 3.74 -6.74
N VAL A 181 3.09 4.08 -5.48
CA VAL A 181 2.37 3.57 -4.31
C VAL A 181 1.64 4.76 -3.69
N GLN A 182 0.37 4.58 -3.28
CA GLN A 182 -0.46 5.67 -2.75
C GLN A 182 -1.01 5.32 -1.37
N LEU A 183 -0.95 6.27 -0.45
CA LEU A 183 -1.75 6.23 0.78
C LEU A 183 -3.10 6.84 0.45
N CYS A 184 -4.16 6.07 0.64
CA CYS A 184 -5.52 6.46 0.34
C CYS A 184 -6.41 6.33 1.57
N TYR A 185 -7.34 7.27 1.72
CA TYR A 185 -8.41 7.18 2.71
C TYR A 185 -9.74 6.93 2.02
N TYR A 186 -10.66 6.27 2.72
CA TYR A 186 -12.06 6.23 2.32
C TYR A 186 -12.98 6.53 3.49
N ASP A 187 -14.20 6.97 3.19
CA ASP A 187 -15.22 7.22 4.21
C ASP A 187 -15.80 5.90 4.72
N THR A 188 -15.75 5.67 6.03
CA THR A 188 -16.21 4.42 6.65
C THR A 188 -17.73 4.23 6.54
N HIS A 189 -18.48 5.30 6.30
CA HIS A 189 -19.94 5.26 6.10
C HIS A 189 -20.32 4.93 4.65
N ASP A 190 -19.34 4.89 3.74
CA ASP A 190 -19.52 4.50 2.34
C ASP A 190 -18.41 3.54 1.92
N ILE A 191 -18.62 2.26 2.20
CA ILE A 191 -17.63 1.22 1.90
C ILE A 191 -17.35 1.07 0.39
N GLN A 192 -18.29 1.49 -0.47
CA GLN A 192 -18.12 1.52 -1.93
C GLN A 192 -17.53 2.84 -2.44
N GLY A 193 -17.42 3.84 -1.57
CA GLY A 193 -17.06 5.20 -1.90
C GLY A 193 -15.65 5.34 -2.45
N GLU A 194 -15.40 6.52 -3.02
CA GLU A 194 -14.12 6.85 -3.64
C GLU A 194 -12.95 6.82 -2.64
N LEU A 195 -11.77 6.44 -3.14
CA LEU A 195 -10.52 6.69 -2.45
C LEU A 195 -10.11 8.16 -2.62
N THR A 196 -9.76 8.78 -1.50
CA THR A 196 -9.06 10.07 -1.46
C THR A 196 -7.57 9.83 -1.26
N VAL A 197 -6.76 10.15 -2.26
CA VAL A 197 -5.30 10.08 -2.15
C VAL A 197 -4.80 11.10 -1.13
N LYS A 198 -3.95 10.66 -0.21
CA LYS A 198 -3.31 11.47 0.83
C LYS A 198 -1.81 11.64 0.60
N GLU A 199 -1.16 10.60 0.10
CA GLU A 199 0.26 10.63 -0.26
C GLU A 199 0.49 9.80 -1.53
N THR A 200 1.51 10.16 -2.31
CA THR A 200 1.91 9.40 -3.50
C THR A 200 3.43 9.32 -3.56
N ILE A 201 3.95 8.10 -3.47
CA ILE A 201 5.36 7.80 -3.61
C ILE A 201 5.59 7.21 -4.99
N LYS A 202 6.32 7.95 -5.84
CA LYS A 202 6.66 7.50 -7.20
C LYS A 202 7.80 6.50 -7.17
N LEU A 203 7.69 5.47 -8.01
CA LEU A 203 8.76 4.51 -8.25
C LEU A 203 9.73 5.09 -9.30
N ASN A 204 11.02 4.90 -9.06
CA ASN A 204 12.08 5.39 -9.91
C ASN A 204 12.42 4.33 -10.99
N PRO A 205 12.20 4.59 -12.28
CA PRO A 205 12.51 3.63 -13.35
C PRO A 205 14.02 3.32 -13.47
N SER A 206 14.90 4.15 -12.87
CA SER A 206 16.35 3.95 -12.85
C SER A 206 16.86 3.26 -11.59
N ALA A 207 16.00 2.93 -10.62
CA ALA A 207 16.41 2.16 -9.45
C ALA A 207 16.76 0.72 -9.89
N PRO A 208 17.85 0.12 -9.36
CA PRO A 208 18.23 -1.24 -9.71
C PRO A 208 17.07 -2.21 -9.47
N VAL A 209 16.77 -3.07 -10.46
CA VAL A 209 15.91 -4.23 -10.25
C VAL A 209 16.79 -5.24 -9.50
N ASP A 210 16.65 -5.27 -8.18
CA ASP A 210 17.49 -6.12 -7.34
C ASP A 210 17.09 -7.59 -7.52
N ASN A 211 17.70 -8.24 -8.52
CA ASN A 211 17.43 -9.63 -8.89
C ASN A 211 18.18 -10.64 -8.00
N ASP A 212 18.96 -10.18 -7.03
CA ASP A 212 19.85 -11.04 -6.24
C ASP A 212 19.98 -10.60 -4.77
N ALA A 213 18.99 -9.86 -4.26
CA ALA A 213 18.95 -9.50 -2.85
C ALA A 213 18.77 -10.77 -2.00
N THR A 214 19.90 -11.32 -1.53
CA THR A 214 19.91 -12.02 -0.24
C THR A 214 19.16 -11.10 0.72
N PRO A 215 18.19 -11.55 1.52
CA PRO A 215 17.42 -10.66 2.37
C PRO A 215 18.35 -9.96 3.37
N ILE A 216 18.87 -8.80 2.98
CA ILE A 216 19.57 -7.89 3.86
C ILE A 216 18.45 -7.38 4.74
N ASN A 217 18.54 -7.70 6.02
CA ASN A 217 17.59 -7.27 7.02
C ASN A 217 17.47 -5.73 6.93
N PRO A 218 16.31 -5.18 6.52
CA PRO A 218 16.15 -3.73 6.35
C PRO A 218 16.45 -2.96 7.64
N LEU A 219 16.30 -3.60 8.81
CA LEU A 219 16.74 -3.05 10.08
C LEU A 219 18.25 -2.81 10.15
N ASP A 220 19.08 -3.62 9.52
CA ASP A 220 20.53 -3.48 9.57
C ASP A 220 21.00 -2.35 8.64
N GLU A 221 20.35 -2.13 7.49
CA GLU A 221 20.57 -0.93 6.68
C GLU A 221 20.07 0.32 7.38
N ILE A 222 18.86 0.31 7.95
CA ILE A 222 18.32 1.46 8.70
C ILE A 222 19.19 1.76 9.93
N LYS A 223 19.69 0.73 10.64
CA LYS A 223 20.65 0.91 11.75
C LYS A 223 21.99 1.47 11.26
N GLN A 224 22.53 0.98 10.15
CA GLN A 224 23.79 1.47 9.57
C GLN A 224 23.65 2.93 9.11
N MET A 225 22.55 3.27 8.45
CA MET A 225 22.26 4.63 8.00
C MET A 225 22.05 5.58 9.19
N ARG A 226 21.32 5.14 10.22
CA ARG A 226 21.15 5.92 11.46
C ARG A 226 22.47 6.11 12.19
N GLN A 227 23.33 5.09 12.23
CA GLN A 227 24.70 5.22 12.76
C GLN A 227 25.54 6.19 11.93
N ALA A 228 25.45 6.16 10.60
CA ALA A 228 26.15 7.08 9.72
C ALA A 228 25.69 8.54 9.94
N GLN A 229 24.37 8.77 10.04
CA GLN A 229 23.82 10.09 10.35
C GLN A 229 24.25 10.61 11.74
N LEU A 230 24.24 9.74 12.76
CA LEU A 230 24.72 10.09 14.10
C LEU A 230 26.22 10.45 14.11
N ARG A 231 27.05 9.73 13.34
CA ARG A 231 28.47 10.06 13.17
C ARG A 231 28.67 11.43 12.51
N VAL A 232 27.89 11.74 11.48
CA VAL A 232 27.97 13.05 10.81
C VAL A 232 27.55 14.18 11.76
N CYS A 233 26.49 13.99 12.56
CA CYS A 233 26.09 14.98 13.57
C CYS A 233 27.17 15.17 14.66
N ALA A 234 27.75 14.09 15.15
CA ALA A 234 28.82 14.15 16.14
C ALA A 234 30.06 14.88 15.62
N LEU A 235 30.47 14.64 14.36
CA LEU A 235 31.59 15.34 13.72
C LEU A 235 31.32 16.85 13.57
N LYS A 236 30.09 17.24 13.21
CA LYS A 236 29.70 18.65 13.14
C LYS A 236 29.75 19.33 14.50
N GLN A 237 29.19 18.70 15.53
CA GLN A 237 29.22 19.23 16.90
C GLN A 237 30.64 19.36 17.45
N GLN A 238 31.52 18.38 17.17
CA GLN A 238 32.93 18.47 17.54
C GLN A 238 33.63 19.64 16.83
N THR A 239 33.37 19.83 15.55
CA THR A 239 33.94 20.93 14.75
C THR A 239 33.50 22.29 15.30
N GLU A 240 32.22 22.45 15.64
CA GLU A 240 31.67 23.67 16.24
C GLU A 240 32.27 23.94 17.64
N LEU A 241 32.43 22.90 18.46
CA LEU A 241 33.05 23.02 19.78
C LEU A 241 34.52 23.45 19.66
N ASP A 242 35.28 22.86 18.72
CA ASP A 242 36.68 23.21 18.49
C ASP A 242 36.81 24.66 18.00
N GLN A 243 35.87 25.15 17.17
CA GLN A 243 35.82 26.55 16.76
C GLN A 243 35.55 27.49 17.94
N LEU A 244 34.60 27.16 18.82
CA LEU A 244 34.29 27.94 20.02
C LEU A 244 35.47 27.97 21.00
N VAL A 245 36.16 26.84 21.20
CA VAL A 245 37.36 26.76 22.05
C VAL A 245 38.49 27.61 21.47
N ASN A 246 38.69 27.60 20.16
CA ASN A 246 39.71 28.43 19.51
C ASN A 246 39.36 29.92 19.55
N GLN A 247 38.08 30.30 19.44
CA GLN A 247 37.61 31.67 19.63
C GLN A 247 37.81 32.14 21.07
N ALA A 248 37.53 31.29 22.06
CA ALA A 248 37.77 31.62 23.47
C ALA A 248 39.28 31.82 23.77
N LYS A 249 40.15 30.96 23.23
CA LYS A 249 41.61 31.10 23.39
C LYS A 249 42.17 32.35 22.73
N THR A 250 41.63 32.76 21.58
CA THR A 250 42.05 33.98 20.87
C THR A 250 41.42 35.27 21.42
N GLY A 251 40.30 35.16 22.15
CA GLY A 251 39.66 36.27 22.85
C GLY A 251 40.31 36.63 24.19
N VAL A 252 40.86 35.64 24.91
CA VAL A 252 41.59 35.86 26.18
C VAL A 252 42.93 36.58 25.95
N ASP A 253 43.53 36.46 24.76
CA ASP A 253 44.81 37.09 24.42
C ASP A 253 44.69 38.59 24.03
N LYS A 254 43.46 39.13 23.99
CA LYS A 254 43.19 40.55 23.67
C LYS A 254 42.81 41.41 24.87
N SER A 255 42.59 40.83 26.06
CA SER A 255 42.26 41.59 27.28
C SER A 255 43.47 42.01 28.12
N ASP A 256 44.69 41.54 27.81
CA ASP A 256 45.91 41.87 28.59
C ASP A 256 46.78 42.97 27.96
N LYS A 257 46.26 43.75 27.00
CA LYS A 257 46.94 44.93 26.44
C LYS A 257 46.02 46.14 26.32
N GLN A 258 45.65 46.73 27.45
CA GLN A 258 45.29 48.14 27.53
C GLN A 258 45.49 48.63 28.97
N THR A 259 46.74 48.93 29.30
CA THR A 259 47.13 49.96 30.25
C THR A 259 47.18 51.32 29.56
#